data_AF-A0A496BZV2-F1
#
_entry.id   AF-A0A496BZV2-F1
#
_cell.length_a   1.000
_cell.length_b   1.000
_cell.length_c   1.000
_cell.angle_alpha   90.00
_cell.angle_beta   90.00
_cell.angle_gamma   90.00
#
_symmetry.space_group_name_H-M   'P 1'
#
loop_
_entity.id
_entity.type
_entity.pdbx_description
1 polymer ?
#
loop_
_entity_poly.entity_id
_entity_poly.type
_entity_poly.pdbx_seq_one_letter_code
_entity_poly.pdbx_strand_id
1 'polypeptide(L)'
;MTLRNLLFCFFMVMISVSCIREEAPNAEADILSCTVDGDILKAEPEIDNESVTLTVKSDADITNLAPVFTLTPGATITPASGSAFDFTTPRTYTVTSEDGHWTKTYTVRCIVSGVSTEYHFEHITMEPKNGRYQIFYDFTSNGDSVTWASGNAGFALTNNKLEPLDFPTMQDDNGYVGKCAKLVTRSTGSFGSGFGMPIAAGNLFIGTFDLLNAIPDARKGTRLGRPFDHVPTYLSGYYKYKAGESYKVNGEEVKGKKDQCDIYAIFYETDENVKYLDGFNGLTSPNLISVARISDQKETDEWTRFYIPFVAKPGKVIDKDKLAKGGYQLSIVFSSSLKGDVFEGAEGSTLWIDEVEIIQSGEN
;
A
#
# COMPACT_ATOMS: atom_id res chain seq x y z
N MET A 1 0.72 -49.69 -55.41
CA MET A 1 0.38 -48.42 -54.73
C MET A 1 0.75 -47.27 -55.65
N THR A 2 -0.22 -46.44 -56.03
CA THR A 2 0.02 -45.28 -56.90
C THR A 2 0.68 -44.15 -56.10
N LEU A 3 1.52 -43.35 -56.76
CA LEU A 3 2.27 -42.21 -56.16
C LEU A 3 1.35 -41.26 -55.35
N ARG A 4 0.08 -41.16 -55.75
CA ARG A 4 -0.97 -40.40 -55.06
C ARG A 4 -1.28 -40.91 -53.64
N ASN A 5 -1.20 -42.21 -53.40
CA ASN A 5 -1.43 -42.80 -52.07
C ASN A 5 -0.20 -42.67 -51.17
N LEU A 6 1.02 -42.61 -51.74
CA LEU A 6 2.23 -42.29 -50.97
C LEU A 6 2.25 -40.82 -50.54
N LEU A 7 1.83 -39.89 -51.41
CA LEU A 7 1.73 -38.48 -51.07
C LEU A 7 0.66 -38.19 -50.00
N PHE A 8 -0.46 -38.92 -50.02
CA PHE A 8 -1.50 -38.78 -48.99
C PHE A 8 -1.05 -39.30 -47.62
N CYS A 9 -0.29 -40.40 -47.57
CA CYS A 9 0.32 -40.89 -46.33
C CYS A 9 1.44 -39.97 -45.82
N PHE A 10 2.20 -39.32 -46.70
CA PHE A 10 3.25 -38.37 -46.31
C PHE A 10 2.68 -37.05 -45.76
N PHE A 11 1.52 -36.61 -46.28
CA PHE A 11 0.87 -35.38 -45.82
C PHE A 11 0.12 -35.56 -44.47
N MET A 12 -0.27 -36.79 -44.11
CA MET A 12 -0.97 -37.08 -42.86
C MET A 12 -0.04 -37.20 -41.63
N VAL A 13 1.26 -37.45 -41.85
CA VAL A 13 2.29 -37.51 -40.78
C VAL A 13 2.81 -36.12 -40.40
N MET A 14 2.66 -35.12 -41.28
CA MET A 14 3.14 -33.75 -41.05
C MET A 14 2.21 -32.89 -40.16
N ILE A 15 1.04 -33.40 -39.76
CA ILE A 15 0.04 -32.64 -38.96
C ILE A 15 0.10 -33.02 -37.46
N SER A 16 0.89 -34.03 -37.06
CA SER A 16 0.98 -34.45 -35.64
C SER A 16 2.21 -33.92 -34.90
N VAL A 17 3.01 -33.03 -35.49
CA VAL A 17 4.04 -32.30 -34.74
C VAL A 17 3.42 -31.02 -34.20
N SER A 18 2.60 -31.17 -33.17
CA SER A 18 2.39 -30.08 -32.23
C SER A 18 3.76 -29.82 -31.60
N CYS A 19 4.46 -28.79 -32.08
CA CYS A 19 5.65 -28.30 -31.42
C CYS A 19 5.20 -27.80 -30.03
N ILE A 20 5.32 -28.65 -29.01
CA ILE A 20 5.45 -28.19 -27.63
C ILE A 20 6.79 -27.48 -27.60
N ARG A 21 6.78 -26.19 -27.91
CA ARG A 21 7.93 -25.32 -27.70
C ARG A 21 8.13 -25.28 -26.19
N GLU A 22 9.30 -25.72 -25.70
CA GLU A 22 9.68 -25.47 -24.31
C GLU A 22 9.55 -23.97 -24.06
N GLU A 23 8.74 -23.62 -23.08
CA GLU A 23 8.51 -22.24 -22.67
C GLU A 23 9.87 -21.67 -22.24
N ALA A 24 10.17 -20.42 -22.63
CA ALA A 24 11.44 -19.82 -22.25
C ALA A 24 11.50 -19.76 -20.71
N PRO A 25 12.67 -20.05 -20.10
CA PRO A 25 12.82 -19.98 -18.65
C PRO A 25 12.35 -18.61 -18.13
N ASN A 26 11.63 -18.62 -17.02
CA ASN A 26 11.02 -17.43 -16.48
C ASN A 26 12.09 -16.43 -15.98
N ALA A 27 11.95 -15.16 -16.37
CA ALA A 27 12.84 -14.07 -15.98
C ALA A 27 12.42 -13.38 -14.66
N GLU A 28 11.22 -13.66 -14.17
CA GLU A 28 10.69 -13.07 -12.93
C GLU A 28 11.30 -13.73 -11.68
N ALA A 29 11.52 -12.93 -10.64
CA ALA A 29 12.19 -13.34 -9.41
C ALA A 29 11.43 -12.83 -8.18
N ASP A 30 10.16 -13.22 -8.04
CA ASP A 30 9.27 -12.68 -7.00
C ASP A 30 8.98 -13.66 -5.86
N ILE A 31 8.76 -13.09 -4.67
CA ILE A 31 8.06 -13.78 -3.58
C ILE A 31 6.57 -13.55 -3.80
N LEU A 32 5.82 -14.62 -4.02
CA LEU A 32 4.38 -14.59 -4.26
C LEU A 32 3.56 -14.70 -2.97
N SER A 33 4.07 -15.46 -2.01
CA SER A 33 3.47 -15.60 -0.68
C SER A 33 4.52 -15.93 0.37
N CYS A 34 4.19 -15.64 1.61
CA CYS A 34 4.97 -15.97 2.79
C CYS A 34 4.03 -16.53 3.84
N THR A 35 4.43 -17.60 4.51
CA THR A 35 3.72 -18.19 5.64
C THR A 35 4.71 -18.47 6.76
N VAL A 36 4.28 -18.35 8.01
CA VAL A 36 5.10 -18.73 9.16
C VAL A 36 4.29 -19.71 10.00
N ASP A 37 4.92 -20.83 10.37
CA ASP A 37 4.27 -21.84 11.19
C ASP A 37 3.98 -21.32 12.60
N GLY A 38 2.85 -21.74 13.15
CA GLY A 38 2.37 -21.34 14.47
C GLY A 38 1.39 -20.18 14.44
N ASP A 39 0.61 -20.06 15.52
CA ASP A 39 -0.36 -18.97 15.70
C ASP A 39 0.36 -17.72 16.26
N ILE A 40 1.34 -17.21 15.50
CA ILE A 40 2.20 -16.10 15.91
C ILE A 40 1.93 -14.79 15.14
N LEU A 41 1.35 -14.89 13.94
CA LEU A 41 1.06 -13.74 13.09
C LEU A 41 -0.30 -13.14 13.48
N LYS A 42 -0.37 -11.81 13.54
CA LYS A 42 -1.63 -11.06 13.72
C LYS A 42 -2.32 -10.75 12.39
N ALA A 43 -1.60 -10.79 11.28
CA ALA A 43 -2.12 -10.66 9.93
C ALA A 43 -1.29 -11.49 8.95
N GLU A 44 -1.84 -11.69 7.74
CA GLU A 44 -1.06 -12.24 6.64
C GLU A 44 0.19 -11.38 6.36
N PRO A 45 1.32 -12.00 6.00
CA PRO A 45 2.54 -11.25 5.66
C PRO A 45 2.31 -10.19 4.58
N GLU A 46 2.74 -8.97 4.85
CA GLU A 46 2.73 -7.89 3.87
C GLU A 46 3.94 -8.07 2.93
N ILE A 47 3.69 -8.33 1.65
CA ILE A 47 4.74 -8.45 0.64
C ILE A 47 4.67 -7.22 -0.27
N ASP A 48 5.76 -6.47 -0.30
CA ASP A 48 6.00 -5.37 -1.23
C ASP A 48 7.09 -5.80 -2.23
N ASN A 49 7.43 -4.96 -3.20
CA ASN A 49 8.35 -5.31 -4.27
C ASN A 49 9.72 -5.82 -3.77
N GLU A 50 10.24 -5.33 -2.64
CA GLU A 50 11.55 -5.73 -2.09
C GLU A 50 11.52 -5.94 -0.56
N SER A 51 10.34 -6.15 0.01
CA SER A 51 10.22 -6.41 1.45
C SER A 51 9.10 -7.37 1.80
N VAL A 52 9.27 -8.06 2.92
CA VAL A 52 8.23 -8.87 3.55
C VAL A 52 8.15 -8.45 5.01
N THR A 53 6.98 -7.96 5.44
CA THR A 53 6.75 -7.57 6.84
C THR A 53 5.83 -8.58 7.51
N LEU A 54 6.32 -9.16 8.60
CA LEU A 54 5.62 -10.12 9.45
C LEU A 54 5.09 -9.38 10.69
N THR A 55 3.78 -9.13 10.75
CA THR A 55 3.17 -8.54 11.94
C THR A 55 2.88 -9.63 12.96
N VAL A 56 3.65 -9.66 14.05
CA VAL A 56 3.59 -10.71 15.07
C VAL A 56 2.80 -10.27 16.31
N LYS A 57 2.30 -11.25 17.06
CA LYS A 57 1.71 -11.03 18.39
C LYS A 57 2.76 -10.49 19.37
N SER A 58 2.31 -9.76 20.38
CA SER A 58 3.18 -9.13 21.38
C SER A 58 4.00 -10.12 22.21
N ASP A 59 3.51 -11.35 22.33
CA ASP A 59 4.13 -12.47 23.06
C ASP A 59 4.82 -13.49 22.13
N ALA A 60 4.89 -13.22 20.82
CA ALA A 60 5.50 -14.15 19.87
C ALA A 60 7.03 -14.23 20.05
N ASP A 61 7.56 -15.44 20.13
CA ASP A 61 9.01 -15.67 20.08
C ASP A 61 9.52 -15.53 18.64
N ILE A 62 10.19 -14.42 18.34
CA ILE A 62 10.75 -14.13 17.02
C ILE A 62 12.23 -14.51 16.88
N THR A 63 12.82 -15.14 17.89
CA THR A 63 14.25 -15.47 17.90
C THR A 63 14.60 -16.70 17.06
N ASN A 64 13.58 -17.45 16.59
CA ASN A 64 13.76 -18.67 15.81
C ASN A 64 12.57 -18.94 14.86
N LEU A 65 12.29 -18.02 13.93
CA LEU A 65 11.23 -18.17 12.93
C LEU A 65 11.76 -18.77 11.64
N ALA A 66 10.93 -19.61 11.00
CA ALA A 66 11.23 -20.23 9.72
C ALA A 66 10.17 -19.88 8.67
N PRO A 67 10.19 -18.66 8.09
CA PRO A 67 9.25 -18.28 7.04
C PRO A 67 9.39 -19.17 5.80
N VAL A 68 8.25 -19.61 5.28
CA VAL A 68 8.14 -20.41 4.05
C VAL A 68 7.59 -19.51 2.95
N PHE A 69 8.34 -19.40 1.87
CA PHE A 69 8.02 -18.58 0.71
C PHE A 69 7.54 -19.44 -0.46
N THR A 70 6.51 -18.98 -1.16
CA THR A 70 6.22 -19.40 -2.54
C THR A 70 6.82 -18.38 -3.49
N LEU A 71 7.54 -18.85 -4.50
CA LEU A 71 8.23 -17.99 -5.47
C LEU A 71 7.56 -18.10 -6.84
N THR A 72 7.94 -17.21 -7.76
CA THR A 72 7.62 -17.37 -9.17
C THR A 72 8.10 -18.75 -9.68
N PRO A 73 7.35 -19.45 -10.56
CA PRO A 73 7.75 -20.78 -11.03
C PRO A 73 9.18 -20.81 -11.58
N GLY A 74 9.97 -21.78 -11.12
CA GLY A 74 11.37 -21.96 -11.51
C GLY A 74 12.38 -21.08 -10.77
N ALA A 75 11.95 -20.04 -10.05
CA ALA A 75 12.83 -19.21 -9.24
C ALA A 75 13.35 -19.94 -7.98
N THR A 76 14.49 -19.49 -7.47
CA THR A 76 15.12 -20.01 -6.24
C THR A 76 15.35 -18.87 -5.25
N ILE A 77 15.47 -19.17 -3.95
CA ILE A 77 15.70 -18.15 -2.90
C ILE A 77 16.86 -18.54 -1.99
N THR A 78 17.68 -17.57 -1.61
CA THR A 78 18.80 -17.70 -0.67
C THR A 78 18.72 -16.61 0.41
N PRO A 79 18.73 -16.93 1.72
CA PRO A 79 18.70 -18.27 2.33
C PRO A 79 17.49 -19.11 1.91
N ALA A 80 17.60 -20.43 2.06
CA ALA A 80 16.54 -21.35 1.63
C ALA A 80 15.23 -21.08 2.39
N SER A 81 14.10 -21.15 1.68
CA SER A 81 12.76 -21.12 2.25
C SER A 81 12.62 -22.13 3.40
N GLY A 82 12.04 -21.71 4.54
CA GLY A 82 11.93 -22.53 5.75
C GLY A 82 13.20 -22.61 6.61
N SER A 83 14.26 -21.84 6.29
CA SER A 83 15.42 -21.72 7.19
C SER A 83 15.06 -20.90 8.42
N ALA A 84 15.40 -21.42 9.61
CA ALA A 84 15.11 -20.75 10.87
C ALA A 84 16.16 -19.67 11.21
N PHE A 85 15.72 -18.48 11.59
CA PHE A 85 16.58 -17.37 11.98
C PHE A 85 16.00 -16.56 13.14
N ASP A 86 16.88 -15.78 13.76
CA ASP A 86 16.52 -14.70 14.67
C ASP A 86 16.09 -13.46 13.86
N PHE A 87 14.83 -13.05 14.06
CA PHE A 87 14.17 -11.91 13.44
C PHE A 87 14.03 -10.70 14.38
N THR A 88 14.73 -10.68 15.52
CA THR A 88 14.94 -9.44 16.30
C THR A 88 15.66 -8.35 15.50
N THR A 89 16.29 -8.73 14.37
CA THR A 89 16.79 -7.82 13.34
C THR A 89 16.27 -8.25 11.97
N PRO A 90 16.06 -7.32 11.02
CA PRO A 90 15.66 -7.68 9.65
C PRO A 90 16.66 -8.62 8.97
N ARG A 91 16.15 -9.51 8.12
CA ARG A 91 16.92 -10.50 7.35
C ARG A 91 16.74 -10.32 5.86
N THR A 92 17.85 -10.44 5.12
CA THR A 92 17.86 -10.31 3.68
C THR A 92 17.77 -11.68 3.02
N TYR A 93 16.89 -11.79 2.02
CA TYR A 93 16.76 -12.93 1.12
C TYR A 93 16.94 -12.45 -0.33
N THR A 94 17.53 -13.28 -1.18
CA THR A 94 17.70 -13.01 -2.61
C THR A 94 16.98 -14.09 -3.39
N VAL A 95 16.00 -13.67 -4.19
CA VAL A 95 15.32 -14.52 -5.17
C VAL A 95 16.07 -14.41 -6.49
N THR A 96 16.34 -15.54 -7.13
CA THR A 96 16.98 -15.65 -8.45
C THR A 96 15.97 -16.27 -9.41
N SER A 97 15.78 -15.66 -10.58
CA SER A 97 14.89 -16.13 -11.64
C SER A 97 15.30 -17.52 -12.15
N GLU A 98 14.38 -18.22 -12.82
CA GLU A 98 14.64 -19.54 -13.41
C GLU A 98 15.76 -19.48 -14.45
N ASP A 99 15.80 -18.40 -15.25
CA ASP A 99 16.86 -18.16 -16.22
C ASP A 99 18.23 -17.83 -15.60
N GLY A 100 18.29 -17.58 -14.28
CA GLY A 100 19.50 -17.24 -13.54
C GLY A 100 20.07 -15.84 -13.81
N HIS A 101 19.44 -15.04 -14.67
CA HIS A 101 19.96 -13.73 -15.09
C HIS A 101 19.47 -12.59 -14.19
N TRP A 102 18.33 -12.76 -13.53
CA TRP A 102 17.71 -11.74 -12.70
C TRP A 102 17.70 -12.15 -11.24
N THR A 103 18.00 -11.18 -10.38
CA THR A 103 17.90 -11.36 -8.93
C THR A 103 17.12 -10.20 -8.33
N LYS A 104 16.37 -10.50 -7.26
CA LYS A 104 15.62 -9.53 -6.49
C LYS A 104 15.87 -9.76 -5.01
N THR A 105 16.25 -8.71 -4.31
CA THR A 105 16.58 -8.78 -2.88
C THR A 105 15.39 -8.31 -2.06
N TYR A 106 14.98 -9.13 -1.11
CA TYR A 106 13.89 -8.87 -0.17
C TYR A 106 14.44 -8.69 1.24
N THR A 107 13.99 -7.65 1.94
CA THR A 107 14.19 -7.52 3.39
C THR A 107 12.97 -8.04 4.13
N VAL A 108 13.15 -9.13 4.86
CA VAL A 108 12.13 -9.77 5.70
C VAL A 108 12.30 -9.29 7.14
N ARG A 109 11.26 -8.74 7.75
CA ARG A 109 11.30 -8.21 9.12
C ARG A 109 10.07 -8.62 9.92
N CYS A 110 10.23 -8.73 11.24
CA CYS A 110 9.10 -8.79 12.15
C CYS A 110 8.82 -7.41 12.72
N ILE A 111 7.54 -7.09 12.91
CA ILE A 111 7.10 -5.94 13.71
C ILE A 111 6.19 -6.47 14.81
N VAL A 112 6.49 -6.12 16.06
CA VAL A 112 5.64 -6.43 17.19
C VAL A 112 4.46 -5.48 17.15
N SER A 113 3.25 -6.01 17.15
CA SER A 113 2.04 -5.20 17.18
C SER A 113 1.96 -4.40 18.48
N GLY A 114 2.42 -3.16 18.38
CA GLY A 114 1.85 -1.99 19.03
C GLY A 114 1.76 -0.97 17.90
N VAL A 115 0.55 -0.69 17.40
CA VAL A 115 0.42 0.35 16.36
C VAL A 115 0.86 1.64 17.01
N SER A 116 1.83 2.34 16.40
CA SER A 116 2.10 3.71 16.82
C SER A 116 0.77 4.46 16.76
N THR A 117 0.36 5.07 17.86
CA THR A 117 -0.82 5.93 17.82
C THR A 117 -0.44 7.35 17.42
N GLU A 118 0.86 7.67 17.33
CA GLU A 118 1.40 8.99 17.02
C GLU A 118 2.27 8.93 15.76
N TYR A 119 2.11 9.90 14.87
CA TYR A 119 2.80 9.95 13.59
C TYR A 119 3.25 11.38 13.31
N HIS A 120 4.56 11.58 13.23
CA HIS A 120 5.20 12.90 13.16
C HIS A 120 5.80 13.18 11.77
N PHE A 121 5.89 12.16 10.90
CA PHE A 121 6.38 12.30 9.52
C PHE A 121 7.81 12.88 9.41
N GLU A 122 8.62 12.68 10.45
CA GLU A 122 10.01 13.14 10.53
C GLU A 122 10.97 12.28 9.70
N HIS A 123 10.60 11.02 9.48
CA HIS A 123 11.48 10.04 8.89
C HIS A 123 11.01 9.58 7.50
N ILE A 124 11.96 9.58 6.57
CA ILE A 124 11.81 8.98 5.25
C ILE A 124 12.98 8.03 4.97
N THR A 125 12.72 7.05 4.12
CA THR A 125 13.75 6.39 3.31
C THR A 125 13.51 6.73 1.85
N MET A 126 14.54 6.63 1.04
CA MET A 126 14.37 6.63 -0.42
C MET A 126 13.91 5.24 -0.87
N GLU A 127 13.18 5.18 -1.99
CA GLU A 127 12.85 3.92 -2.65
C GLU A 127 14.13 3.08 -2.87
N PRO A 128 14.16 1.80 -2.45
CA PRO A 128 15.43 1.06 -2.38
C PRO A 128 16.08 0.73 -3.73
N LYS A 129 15.30 0.62 -4.79
CA LYS A 129 15.76 0.11 -6.11
C LYS A 129 16.58 1.13 -6.88
N ASN A 130 16.16 2.39 -6.86
CA ASN A 130 16.71 3.48 -7.66
C ASN A 130 16.65 4.85 -6.96
N GLY A 131 16.09 4.92 -5.75
CA GLY A 131 16.07 6.16 -4.96
C GLY A 131 15.18 7.25 -5.55
N ARG A 132 14.16 6.91 -6.34
CA ARG A 132 13.38 7.90 -7.10
C ARG A 132 12.38 8.70 -6.28
N TYR A 133 11.82 8.12 -5.23
CA TYR A 133 10.81 8.78 -4.41
C TYR A 133 11.00 8.47 -2.92
N GLN A 134 10.33 9.25 -2.10
CA GLN A 134 10.39 9.13 -0.64
C GLN A 134 9.30 8.16 -0.13
N ILE A 135 9.65 7.41 0.90
CA ILE A 135 8.77 6.50 1.63
C ILE A 135 8.82 6.89 3.10
N PHE A 136 7.67 7.29 3.65
CA PHE A 136 7.57 7.66 5.06
C PHE A 136 7.58 6.43 5.96
N TYR A 137 8.15 6.59 7.15
CA TYR A 137 7.94 5.68 8.25
C TYR A 137 7.93 6.44 9.57
N ASP A 138 7.20 5.90 10.55
CA ASP A 138 7.24 6.35 11.94
C ASP A 138 7.71 5.19 12.83
N PHE A 139 7.92 5.45 14.11
CA PHE A 139 8.27 4.44 15.10
C PHE A 139 7.06 4.08 15.97
N THR A 140 6.89 2.81 16.29
CA THR A 140 5.96 2.35 17.32
C THR A 140 6.48 2.68 18.71
N SER A 141 5.61 2.58 19.71
CA SER A 141 5.96 2.70 21.13
C SER A 141 7.06 1.73 21.57
N ASN A 142 7.24 0.61 20.85
CA ASN A 142 8.27 -0.40 21.12
C ASN A 142 9.56 -0.16 20.31
N GLY A 143 9.62 0.88 19.48
CA GLY A 143 10.77 1.24 18.65
C GLY A 143 10.83 0.56 17.27
N ASP A 144 9.82 -0.23 16.89
CA ASP A 144 9.71 -0.79 15.54
C ASP A 144 9.29 0.27 14.53
N SER A 145 9.62 0.11 13.25
CA SER A 145 9.19 1.06 12.21
C SER A 145 7.86 0.66 11.56
N VAL A 146 6.96 1.63 11.40
CA VAL A 146 5.70 1.55 10.65
C VAL A 146 5.88 2.32 9.36
N THR A 147 6.02 1.59 8.24
CA THR A 147 6.09 2.21 6.91
C THR A 147 4.70 2.62 6.43
N TRP A 148 4.60 3.82 5.86
CA TRP A 148 3.40 4.30 5.17
C TRP A 148 3.44 3.97 3.68
N ALA A 149 2.28 3.70 3.09
CA ALA A 149 2.14 3.50 1.66
C ALA A 149 1.65 4.78 0.96
N SER A 150 1.97 4.89 -0.33
CA SER A 150 1.51 5.96 -1.22
C SER A 150 1.44 5.47 -2.67
N GLY A 151 0.82 6.26 -3.54
CA GLY A 151 0.78 6.02 -4.98
C GLY A 151 2.08 6.35 -5.72
N ASN A 152 3.17 6.70 -5.02
CA ASN A 152 4.44 7.09 -5.64
C ASN A 152 5.00 6.02 -6.59
N ALA A 153 4.89 4.73 -6.23
CA ALA A 153 5.32 3.62 -7.08
C ALA A 153 4.59 3.63 -8.44
N GLY A 154 3.27 3.87 -8.44
CA GLY A 154 2.48 4.02 -9.66
C GLY A 154 2.86 5.27 -10.44
N PHE A 155 3.05 6.40 -9.76
CA PHE A 155 3.43 7.66 -10.40
C PHE A 155 4.81 7.60 -11.07
N ALA A 156 5.74 6.81 -10.52
CA ALA A 156 7.09 6.61 -11.07
C ALA A 156 7.07 6.06 -12.51
N LEU A 157 5.99 5.40 -12.93
CA LEU A 157 5.80 4.88 -14.30
C LEU A 157 5.51 5.98 -15.33
N THR A 158 5.04 7.15 -14.89
CA THR A 158 4.55 8.21 -15.79
C THR A 158 5.67 8.98 -16.48
N ASN A 159 6.82 9.12 -15.81
CA ASN A 159 7.96 9.89 -16.29
C ASN A 159 9.23 9.43 -15.57
N ASN A 160 10.29 9.11 -16.31
CA ASN A 160 11.57 8.63 -15.77
C ASN A 160 12.54 9.72 -15.30
N LYS A 161 12.22 11.00 -15.54
CA LYS A 161 13.06 12.18 -15.19
C LYS A 161 12.59 12.93 -13.94
N LEU A 162 11.64 12.37 -13.19
CA LEU A 162 11.14 12.99 -11.96
C LEU A 162 12.20 12.95 -10.86
N GLU A 163 12.38 14.07 -10.20
CA GLU A 163 13.13 14.18 -8.94
C GLU A 163 12.20 13.84 -7.75
N PRO A 164 12.73 13.46 -6.57
CA PRO A 164 11.90 13.07 -5.42
C PRO A 164 10.82 14.07 -5.02
N LEU A 165 11.05 15.37 -5.21
CA LEU A 165 10.10 16.44 -4.87
C LEU A 165 9.07 16.75 -6.00
N ASP A 166 9.17 16.07 -7.14
CA ASP A 166 8.16 16.11 -8.20
C ASP A 166 7.02 15.11 -7.96
N PHE A 167 7.22 14.15 -7.05
CA PHE A 167 6.24 13.12 -6.75
C PHE A 167 4.98 13.70 -6.05
N PRO A 168 3.86 12.96 -6.09
CA PRO A 168 2.64 13.35 -5.39
C PRO A 168 2.79 13.34 -3.87
N THR A 169 3.65 12.48 -3.31
CA THR A 169 3.84 12.33 -1.86
C THR A 169 5.31 12.51 -1.49
N MET A 170 5.59 13.49 -0.65
CA MET A 170 6.96 13.88 -0.25
C MET A 170 6.98 14.54 1.13
N GLN A 171 8.16 14.68 1.72
CA GLN A 171 8.42 15.40 2.96
C GLN A 171 8.68 16.89 2.69
N ASP A 172 8.20 17.75 3.58
CA ASP A 172 8.48 19.19 3.58
C ASP A 172 9.09 19.57 4.94
N ASP A 173 10.13 20.41 4.93
CA ASP A 173 10.85 20.81 6.15
C ASP A 173 10.09 21.87 6.97
N ASN A 174 8.90 22.32 6.53
CA ASN A 174 8.09 23.34 7.19
C ASN A 174 6.85 22.75 7.88
N GLY A 175 7.08 21.81 8.79
CA GLY A 175 6.07 21.19 9.63
C GLY A 175 5.39 22.15 10.61
N TYR A 176 4.36 21.66 11.29
CA TYR A 176 3.84 22.25 12.51
C TYR A 176 4.87 22.08 13.64
N VAL A 177 5.46 20.88 13.73
CA VAL A 177 6.68 20.59 14.50
C VAL A 177 7.66 19.94 13.52
N GLY A 178 8.89 20.46 13.44
CA GLY A 178 9.91 19.86 12.56
C GLY A 178 9.47 19.76 11.09
N LYS A 179 9.38 18.53 10.59
CA LYS A 179 9.02 18.22 9.20
C LYS A 179 7.57 17.73 9.10
N CYS A 180 7.06 17.60 7.89
CA CYS A 180 5.69 17.11 7.68
C CYS A 180 5.53 16.35 6.36
N ALA A 181 4.39 15.66 6.22
CA ALA A 181 3.97 15.09 4.95
C ALA A 181 3.35 16.17 4.06
N LYS A 182 3.74 16.19 2.78
CA LYS A 182 3.20 17.06 1.74
C LYS A 182 2.69 16.23 0.58
N LEU A 183 1.41 16.42 0.29
CA LEU A 183 0.66 15.69 -0.72
C LEU A 183 0.20 16.67 -1.78
N VAL A 184 0.60 16.46 -3.04
CA VAL A 184 0.29 17.35 -4.16
C VAL A 184 -0.36 16.54 -5.28
N THR A 185 -1.51 17.00 -5.77
CA THR A 185 -2.12 16.43 -6.97
C THR A 185 -1.30 16.81 -8.20
N ARG A 186 -0.79 15.81 -8.92
CA ARG A 186 0.09 15.97 -10.10
C ARG A 186 -0.61 15.57 -11.38
N SER A 187 -0.25 16.19 -12.50
CA SER A 187 -0.51 15.61 -13.81
C SER A 187 0.34 14.34 -14.01
N THR A 188 -0.23 13.32 -14.64
CA THR A 188 0.47 12.12 -15.08
C THR A 188 0.98 12.21 -16.53
N GLY A 189 0.86 13.40 -17.13
CA GLY A 189 1.26 13.67 -18.51
C GLY A 189 0.48 12.85 -19.55
N SER A 190 1.03 12.81 -20.76
CA SER A 190 0.42 12.08 -21.88
C SER A 190 0.39 10.57 -21.64
N PHE A 191 1.36 10.02 -20.90
CA PHE A 191 1.40 8.60 -20.59
C PHE A 191 0.19 8.18 -19.75
N GLY A 192 0.01 8.76 -18.55
CA GLY A 192 -1.11 8.39 -17.68
C GLY A 192 -2.47 8.75 -18.30
N SER A 193 -2.57 9.88 -19.01
CA SER A 193 -3.78 10.24 -19.76
C SER A 193 -4.15 9.20 -20.82
N GLY A 194 -3.18 8.56 -21.47
CA GLY A 194 -3.41 7.46 -22.42
C GLY A 194 -4.02 6.21 -21.79
N PHE A 195 -3.85 6.02 -20.49
CA PHE A 195 -4.48 4.96 -19.69
C PHE A 195 -5.75 5.42 -18.95
N GLY A 196 -6.25 6.62 -19.24
CA GLY A 196 -7.43 7.18 -18.55
C GLY A 196 -7.15 7.64 -17.12
N MET A 197 -5.89 7.85 -16.76
CA MET A 197 -5.44 8.28 -15.43
C MET A 197 -4.76 9.67 -15.52
N PRO A 198 -5.48 10.77 -15.82
CA PRO A 198 -4.87 12.06 -16.19
C PRO A 198 -4.22 12.83 -15.02
N ILE A 199 -4.58 12.49 -13.78
CA ILE A 199 -4.02 13.07 -12.56
C ILE A 199 -3.69 11.97 -11.55
N ALA A 200 -2.78 12.26 -10.64
CA ALA A 200 -2.50 11.45 -9.47
C ALA A 200 -2.58 12.33 -8.23
N ALA A 201 -3.56 12.09 -7.36
CA ALA A 201 -3.62 12.78 -6.08
C ALA A 201 -2.45 12.33 -5.19
N GLY A 202 -1.84 13.28 -4.49
CA GLY A 202 -0.93 12.96 -3.40
C GLY A 202 -1.72 12.23 -2.32
N ASN A 203 -1.25 11.06 -1.91
CA ASN A 203 -1.87 10.26 -0.88
C ASN A 203 -0.85 9.62 0.05
N LEU A 204 -1.26 9.38 1.28
CA LEU A 204 -0.47 8.67 2.27
C LEU A 204 -1.42 7.86 3.13
N PHE A 205 -1.14 6.57 3.31
CA PHE A 205 -2.04 5.69 4.03
C PHE A 205 -1.35 4.53 4.76
N ILE A 206 -2.01 4.05 5.82
CA ILE A 206 -1.61 2.82 6.53
C ILE A 206 -2.13 1.61 5.75
N GLY A 207 -1.20 0.79 5.27
CA GLY A 207 -1.47 -0.40 4.46
C GLY A 207 -0.34 -0.63 3.46
N THR A 208 -0.66 -1.16 2.28
CA THR A 208 0.31 -1.46 1.22
C THR A 208 -0.16 -0.96 -0.14
N PHE A 209 0.79 -0.68 -1.04
CA PHE A 209 0.48 -0.30 -2.42
C PHE A 209 0.83 -1.44 -3.38
N ASP A 210 -0.18 -2.01 -4.02
CA ASP A 210 -0.05 -3.06 -5.02
C ASP A 210 0.01 -2.46 -6.42
N LEU A 211 1.23 -2.36 -6.96
CA LEU A 211 1.48 -1.79 -8.27
C LEU A 211 0.81 -2.58 -9.40
N LEU A 212 0.77 -3.90 -9.33
CA LEU A 212 0.23 -4.74 -10.41
C LEU A 212 -1.29 -4.56 -10.54
N ASN A 213 -1.98 -4.44 -9.40
CA ASN A 213 -3.42 -4.17 -9.40
C ASN A 213 -3.76 -2.69 -9.64
N ALA A 214 -2.84 -1.76 -9.39
CA ALA A 214 -3.03 -0.33 -9.65
C ALA A 214 -3.10 0.03 -11.14
N ILE A 215 -2.41 -0.73 -12.02
CA ILE A 215 -2.37 -0.47 -13.47
C ILE A 215 -3.75 -0.60 -14.12
N PRO A 216 -4.51 -1.71 -13.93
CA PRO A 216 -5.84 -1.83 -14.52
C PRO A 216 -6.92 -1.02 -13.79
N ASP A 217 -6.80 -0.79 -12.48
CA ASP A 217 -7.68 0.08 -11.69
C ASP A 217 -6.94 0.63 -10.47
N ALA A 218 -6.63 1.93 -10.50
CA ALA A 218 -5.83 2.59 -9.45
C ALA A 218 -6.37 2.36 -8.02
N ARG A 219 -7.69 2.22 -7.87
CA ARG A 219 -8.34 2.03 -6.57
C ARG A 219 -8.03 0.67 -5.93
N LYS A 220 -7.75 -0.36 -6.75
CA LYS A 220 -7.36 -1.69 -6.26
C LYS A 220 -5.93 -1.75 -5.78
N GLY A 221 -5.10 -0.78 -6.18
CA GLY A 221 -3.71 -0.69 -5.75
C GLY A 221 -3.55 -0.28 -4.29
N THR A 222 -4.50 0.49 -3.74
CA THR A 222 -4.42 0.99 -2.37
C THR A 222 -5.02 0.00 -1.38
N ARG A 223 -4.23 -0.95 -0.86
CA ARG A 223 -4.71 -1.90 0.16
C ARG A 223 -4.64 -1.23 1.53
N LEU A 224 -5.79 -1.01 2.15
CA LEU A 224 -5.97 -0.23 3.35
C LEU A 224 -6.05 -1.13 4.58
N GLY A 225 -5.18 -0.86 5.57
CA GLY A 225 -5.30 -1.44 6.91
C GLY A 225 -4.02 -2.11 7.40
N ARG A 226 -3.86 -2.06 8.72
CA ARG A 226 -2.96 -2.92 9.50
C ARG A 226 -3.66 -3.37 10.78
N PRO A 227 -3.26 -4.50 11.38
CA PRO A 227 -3.84 -4.97 12.64
C PRO A 227 -3.84 -3.90 13.72
N PHE A 228 -4.98 -3.73 14.39
CA PHE A 228 -5.15 -2.78 15.49
C PHE A 228 -5.99 -3.43 16.58
N ASP A 229 -5.46 -3.43 17.81
CA ASP A 229 -6.01 -4.17 18.96
C ASP A 229 -6.59 -3.25 20.05
N HIS A 230 -6.75 -1.97 19.73
CA HIS A 230 -7.45 -1.02 20.59
C HIS A 230 -8.73 -0.51 19.91
N VAL A 231 -9.62 0.11 20.69
CA VAL A 231 -10.83 0.74 20.16
C VAL A 231 -10.53 2.20 19.83
N PRO A 232 -10.48 2.60 18.54
CA PRO A 232 -10.21 3.99 18.17
C PRO A 232 -11.44 4.86 18.46
N THR A 233 -11.18 6.06 18.97
CA THR A 233 -12.21 7.04 19.38
C THR A 233 -12.10 8.34 18.59
N TYR A 234 -10.89 8.82 18.32
CA TYR A 234 -10.66 10.01 17.50
C TYR A 234 -9.43 9.87 16.61
N LEU A 235 -9.48 10.55 15.46
CA LEU A 235 -8.34 10.87 14.63
C LEU A 235 -8.04 12.37 14.80
N SER A 236 -6.85 12.73 15.27
CA SER A 236 -6.42 14.12 15.45
C SER A 236 -5.13 14.41 14.69
N GLY A 237 -4.86 15.69 14.46
CA GLY A 237 -3.60 16.19 13.92
C GLY A 237 -3.76 17.59 13.38
N TYR A 238 -2.79 18.03 12.57
CA TYR A 238 -2.77 19.37 11.98
C TYR A 238 -2.69 19.28 10.46
N TYR A 239 -3.35 20.22 9.78
CA TYR A 239 -3.29 20.31 8.33
C TYR A 239 -3.21 21.76 7.82
N LYS A 240 -2.62 21.92 6.63
CA LYS A 240 -2.80 23.09 5.74
C LYS A 240 -3.34 22.59 4.41
N TYR A 241 -4.16 23.38 3.75
CA TYR A 241 -4.69 23.00 2.45
C TYR A 241 -4.80 24.20 1.51
N LYS A 242 -4.47 23.98 0.24
CA LYS A 242 -4.69 24.93 -0.84
C LYS A 242 -5.14 24.18 -2.08
N ALA A 243 -6.27 24.56 -2.66
CA ALA A 243 -6.77 23.92 -3.87
C ALA A 243 -5.95 24.37 -5.08
N GLY A 244 -5.79 23.47 -6.06
CA GLY A 244 -5.28 23.82 -7.38
C GLY A 244 -6.24 24.74 -8.13
N GLU A 245 -5.73 25.47 -9.12
CA GLU A 245 -6.49 26.53 -9.80
C GLU A 245 -7.65 25.99 -10.65
N SER A 246 -7.47 24.84 -11.30
CA SER A 246 -8.38 24.31 -12.31
C SER A 246 -8.87 22.92 -11.94
N TYR A 247 -10.07 22.83 -11.36
CA TYR A 247 -10.72 21.55 -11.08
C TYR A 247 -11.16 20.88 -12.38
N LYS A 248 -10.80 19.61 -12.58
CA LYS A 248 -11.12 18.85 -13.78
C LYS A 248 -11.94 17.60 -13.48
N VAL A 249 -12.80 17.24 -14.43
CA VAL A 249 -13.51 15.96 -14.52
C VAL A 249 -13.28 15.42 -15.92
N ASN A 250 -12.77 14.19 -16.07
CA ASN A 250 -12.44 13.61 -17.37
C ASN A 250 -11.51 14.50 -18.24
N GLY A 251 -10.62 15.26 -17.61
CA GLY A 251 -9.71 16.19 -18.28
C GLY A 251 -10.30 17.57 -18.62
N GLU A 252 -11.60 17.77 -18.45
CA GLU A 252 -12.28 19.04 -18.73
C GLU A 252 -12.44 19.89 -17.47
N GLU A 253 -12.20 21.20 -17.59
CA GLU A 253 -12.34 22.15 -16.48
C GLU A 253 -13.81 22.35 -16.08
N VAL A 254 -14.08 22.27 -14.78
CA VAL A 254 -15.37 22.59 -14.18
C VAL A 254 -15.28 23.95 -13.49
N LYS A 255 -15.71 25.00 -14.20
CA LYS A 255 -15.66 26.38 -13.69
C LYS A 255 -16.42 26.56 -12.39
N GLY A 256 -15.83 27.29 -11.46
CA GLY A 256 -16.44 27.62 -10.16
C GLY A 256 -16.43 26.48 -9.14
N LYS A 257 -15.95 25.28 -9.50
CA LYS A 257 -15.72 24.19 -8.56
C LYS A 257 -14.29 24.28 -8.02
N LYS A 258 -14.16 24.23 -6.69
CA LYS A 258 -12.87 24.13 -6.01
C LYS A 258 -12.63 22.70 -5.57
N ASP A 259 -11.37 22.30 -5.60
CA ASP A 259 -10.96 21.02 -5.05
C ASP A 259 -10.98 21.03 -3.52
N GLN A 260 -11.03 19.84 -2.93
CA GLN A 260 -11.00 19.64 -1.50
C GLN A 260 -10.06 18.48 -1.17
N CYS A 261 -9.35 18.55 -0.05
CA CYS A 261 -8.65 17.38 0.48
C CYS A 261 -9.63 16.38 1.11
N ASP A 262 -9.10 15.21 1.45
CA ASP A 262 -9.74 14.26 2.34
C ASP A 262 -8.78 13.79 3.43
N ILE A 263 -9.33 13.58 4.61
CA ILE A 263 -8.64 13.07 5.80
C ILE A 263 -9.61 12.12 6.48
N TYR A 264 -9.26 10.84 6.52
CA TYR A 264 -10.11 9.85 7.15
C TYR A 264 -9.33 8.70 7.76
N ALA A 265 -9.98 7.99 8.67
CA ALA A 265 -9.55 6.70 9.15
C ALA A 265 -10.73 5.74 9.21
N ILE A 266 -10.44 4.47 8.94
CA ILE A 266 -11.41 3.38 8.95
C ILE A 266 -10.95 2.30 9.91
N PHE A 267 -11.89 1.79 10.70
CA PHE A 267 -11.69 0.64 11.57
C PHE A 267 -12.68 -0.44 11.15
N TYR A 268 -12.19 -1.63 10.82
CA TYR A 268 -12.99 -2.67 10.21
C TYR A 268 -12.58 -4.06 10.67
N GLU A 269 -13.52 -4.98 10.54
CA GLU A 269 -13.37 -6.38 10.92
C GLU A 269 -12.82 -7.20 9.75
N THR A 270 -11.82 -8.05 10.01
CA THR A 270 -11.33 -9.02 9.03
C THR A 270 -12.03 -10.37 9.19
N ASP A 271 -12.12 -11.11 8.09
CA ASP A 271 -12.63 -12.47 8.08
C ASP A 271 -11.88 -13.34 7.06
N GLU A 272 -12.41 -14.52 6.73
CA GLU A 272 -11.80 -15.44 5.76
C GLU A 272 -11.71 -14.83 4.35
N ASN A 273 -12.65 -13.95 3.98
CA ASN A 273 -12.78 -13.35 2.65
C ASN A 273 -12.28 -11.90 2.60
N VAL A 274 -12.30 -11.19 3.73
CA VAL A 274 -11.92 -9.77 3.82
C VAL A 274 -10.65 -9.64 4.65
N LYS A 275 -9.51 -9.59 3.95
CA LYS A 275 -8.17 -9.39 4.54
C LYS A 275 -7.74 -7.94 4.58
N TYR A 276 -8.21 -7.16 3.62
CA TYR A 276 -8.00 -5.71 3.56
C TYR A 276 -9.20 -5.05 2.88
N LEU A 277 -9.33 -3.74 3.08
CA LEU A 277 -10.19 -2.90 2.24
C LEU A 277 -9.33 -2.19 1.20
N ASP A 278 -9.95 -1.57 0.20
CA ASP A 278 -9.23 -0.85 -0.86
C ASP A 278 -9.93 0.47 -1.23
N GLY A 279 -9.42 1.17 -2.25
CA GLY A 279 -10.02 2.41 -2.72
C GLY A 279 -11.44 2.25 -3.28
N PHE A 280 -11.89 1.02 -3.57
CA PHE A 280 -13.23 0.75 -4.08
C PHE A 280 -14.24 0.56 -2.95
N ASN A 281 -13.85 -0.15 -1.89
CA ASN A 281 -14.77 -0.53 -0.81
C ASN A 281 -14.44 0.10 0.57
N GLY A 282 -13.36 0.88 0.68
CA GLY A 282 -12.85 1.41 1.95
C GLY A 282 -13.86 2.17 2.80
N LEU A 283 -14.84 2.83 2.17
CA LEU A 283 -15.89 3.60 2.87
C LEU A 283 -17.29 2.97 2.79
N THR A 284 -17.44 1.86 2.06
CA THR A 284 -18.74 1.23 1.75
C THR A 284 -18.85 -0.22 2.22
N SER A 285 -17.72 -0.85 2.58
CA SER A 285 -17.68 -2.25 2.97
C SER A 285 -18.59 -2.55 4.16
N PRO A 286 -19.33 -3.69 4.13
CA PRO A 286 -20.11 -4.15 5.27
C PRO A 286 -19.23 -4.53 6.47
N ASN A 287 -17.92 -4.71 6.29
CA ASN A 287 -16.99 -5.04 7.37
C ASN A 287 -16.57 -3.81 8.19
N LEU A 288 -16.90 -2.59 7.75
CA LEU A 288 -16.62 -1.37 8.50
C LEU A 288 -17.33 -1.39 9.86
N ILE A 289 -16.56 -1.11 10.92
CA ILE A 289 -17.04 -0.97 12.28
C ILE A 289 -17.24 0.51 12.62
N SER A 290 -16.26 1.36 12.34
CA SER A 290 -16.35 2.81 12.54
C SER A 290 -15.50 3.57 11.54
N VAL A 291 -15.86 4.83 11.32
CA VAL A 291 -15.16 5.73 10.39
C VAL A 291 -15.02 7.10 11.04
N ALA A 292 -13.81 7.65 11.03
CA ALA A 292 -13.55 9.06 11.26
C ALA A 292 -13.27 9.71 9.91
N ARG A 293 -14.02 10.74 9.51
CA ARG A 293 -13.76 11.46 8.25
C ARG A 293 -14.03 12.95 8.43
N ILE A 294 -13.11 13.77 7.92
CA ILE A 294 -13.25 15.23 7.94
C ILE A 294 -14.50 15.65 7.17
N SER A 295 -15.19 16.68 7.66
CA SER A 295 -16.41 17.20 7.02
C SER A 295 -16.41 18.72 6.85
N ASP A 296 -15.44 19.40 7.46
CA ASP A 296 -15.30 20.85 7.55
C ASP A 296 -13.95 21.32 6.99
N GLN A 297 -13.33 20.53 6.11
CA GLN A 297 -12.09 20.89 5.45
C GLN A 297 -12.24 22.21 4.66
N LYS A 298 -11.21 23.04 4.78
CA LYS A 298 -11.13 24.36 4.15
C LYS A 298 -9.70 24.67 3.72
N GLU A 299 -9.57 25.54 2.72
CA GLU A 299 -8.28 26.14 2.38
C GLU A 299 -7.78 27.01 3.55
N THR A 300 -6.51 26.86 3.90
CA THR A 300 -5.86 27.59 4.99
C THR A 300 -4.35 27.54 4.81
N ASP A 301 -3.71 28.71 4.96
CA ASP A 301 -2.25 28.84 5.01
C ASP A 301 -1.70 28.63 6.45
N GLU A 302 -2.58 28.63 7.45
CA GLU A 302 -2.25 28.36 8.86
C GLU A 302 -2.54 26.90 9.22
N TRP A 303 -1.64 26.29 10.00
CA TRP A 303 -1.82 24.95 10.57
C TRP A 303 -3.10 24.88 11.39
N THR A 304 -4.08 24.13 10.88
CA THR A 304 -5.40 23.98 11.48
C THR A 304 -5.50 22.60 12.08
N ARG A 305 -5.88 22.53 13.36
CA ARG A 305 -6.10 21.25 14.04
C ARG A 305 -7.38 20.59 13.52
N PHE A 306 -7.33 19.29 13.24
CA PHE A 306 -8.50 18.44 13.11
C PHE A 306 -8.62 17.51 14.32
N TYR A 307 -9.86 17.18 14.69
CA TYR A 307 -10.20 16.29 15.79
C TYR A 307 -11.51 15.59 15.46
N ILE A 308 -11.39 14.43 14.82
CA ILE A 308 -12.48 13.78 14.08
C ILE A 308 -12.92 12.53 14.85
N PRO A 309 -14.17 12.44 15.32
CA PRO A 309 -14.65 11.26 16.04
C PRO A 309 -14.81 10.07 15.10
N PHE A 310 -14.46 8.87 15.59
CA PHE A 310 -14.87 7.63 14.97
C PHE A 310 -16.36 7.40 15.20
N VAL A 311 -17.14 7.41 14.11
CA VAL A 311 -18.57 7.15 14.14
C VAL A 311 -18.83 5.67 13.81
N ALA A 312 -19.45 4.96 14.76
CA ALA A 312 -19.80 3.55 14.57
C ALA A 312 -20.85 3.37 13.45
N LYS A 313 -20.68 2.30 12.65
CA LYS A 313 -21.66 1.89 11.64
C LYS A 313 -22.88 1.25 12.33
N PRO A 314 -24.10 1.47 11.82
CA PRO A 314 -25.31 0.91 12.41
C PRO A 314 -25.24 -0.61 12.59
N GLY A 315 -25.57 -1.09 13.80
CA GLY A 315 -25.62 -2.51 14.11
C GLY A 315 -24.26 -3.20 14.29
N LYS A 316 -23.15 -2.46 14.24
CA LYS A 316 -21.81 -3.00 14.49
C LYS A 316 -21.43 -2.92 15.96
N VAL A 317 -20.81 -3.99 16.45
CA VAL A 317 -20.29 -4.13 17.80
C VAL A 317 -18.87 -4.65 17.71
N ILE A 318 -17.99 -4.16 18.57
CA ILE A 318 -16.61 -4.65 18.68
C ILE A 318 -16.60 -5.86 19.60
N ASP A 319 -16.19 -7.01 19.07
CA ASP A 319 -15.90 -8.21 19.85
C ASP A 319 -14.50 -8.08 20.46
N LYS A 320 -14.43 -8.04 21.80
CA LYS A 320 -13.18 -7.84 22.54
C LYS A 320 -12.20 -9.02 22.38
N ASP A 321 -12.72 -10.25 22.30
CA ASP A 321 -11.87 -11.43 22.13
C ASP A 321 -11.28 -11.45 20.72
N LYS A 322 -12.09 -11.06 19.72
CA LYS A 322 -11.62 -10.89 18.34
C LYS A 322 -10.62 -9.74 18.21
N LEU A 323 -10.83 -8.64 18.93
CA LEU A 323 -9.91 -7.50 19.00
C LEU A 323 -8.53 -7.91 19.52
N ALA A 324 -8.48 -8.59 20.68
CA ALA A 324 -7.23 -9.07 21.26
C ALA A 324 -6.48 -10.06 20.35
N LYS A 325 -7.21 -10.79 19.48
CA LYS A 325 -6.65 -11.76 18.52
C LYS A 325 -6.29 -11.15 17.16
N GLY A 326 -6.37 -9.83 16.98
CA GLY A 326 -6.01 -9.17 15.72
C GLY A 326 -7.06 -9.27 14.61
N GLY A 327 -8.32 -9.57 14.95
CA GLY A 327 -9.41 -9.69 13.98
C GLY A 327 -9.97 -8.35 13.47
N TYR A 328 -9.28 -7.23 13.74
CA TYR A 328 -9.63 -5.91 13.25
C TYR A 328 -8.40 -5.20 12.71
N GLN A 329 -8.63 -4.33 11.73
CA GLN A 329 -7.62 -3.47 11.14
C GLN A 329 -8.03 -2.00 11.18
N LEU A 330 -7.01 -1.15 11.27
CA LEU A 330 -7.11 0.30 11.18
C LEU A 330 -6.34 0.79 9.96
N SER A 331 -6.92 1.72 9.21
CA SER A 331 -6.18 2.51 8.23
C SER A 331 -6.44 3.99 8.45
N ILE A 332 -5.40 4.81 8.30
CA ILE A 332 -5.48 6.27 8.17
C ILE A 332 -5.17 6.59 6.71
N VAL A 333 -5.91 7.53 6.11
CA VAL A 333 -5.76 7.94 4.72
C VAL A 333 -5.83 9.45 4.61
N PHE A 334 -4.85 10.02 3.93
CA PHE A 334 -4.80 11.42 3.55
C PHE A 334 -4.79 11.53 2.03
N SER A 335 -5.49 12.53 1.47
CA SER A 335 -5.46 12.81 0.04
C SER A 335 -5.56 14.31 -0.27
N SER A 336 -4.75 14.79 -1.21
CA SER A 336 -4.80 16.18 -1.70
C SER A 336 -6.02 16.49 -2.56
N SER A 337 -6.70 15.47 -3.10
CA SER A 337 -7.95 15.62 -3.86
C SER A 337 -8.96 14.54 -3.45
N LEU A 338 -10.11 14.97 -2.93
CA LEU A 338 -11.19 14.15 -2.40
C LEU A 338 -11.70 13.08 -3.37
N LYS A 339 -11.64 13.37 -4.67
CA LYS A 339 -12.06 12.48 -5.74
C LYS A 339 -10.91 12.11 -6.69
N GLY A 340 -9.68 12.23 -6.21
CA GLY A 340 -8.50 11.94 -7.01
C GLY A 340 -8.39 10.46 -7.42
N ASP A 341 -9.03 9.57 -6.67
CA ASP A 341 -9.15 8.13 -6.93
C ASP A 341 -9.99 7.81 -8.18
N VAL A 342 -10.90 8.71 -8.56
CA VAL A 342 -11.68 8.68 -9.80
C VAL A 342 -11.23 9.77 -10.78
N PHE A 343 -10.02 10.28 -10.59
CA PHE A 343 -9.35 11.26 -11.44
C PHE A 343 -10.11 12.59 -11.61
N GLU A 344 -10.90 12.98 -10.59
CA GLU A 344 -11.46 14.32 -10.47
C GLU A 344 -10.69 15.12 -9.43
N GLY A 345 -10.25 16.33 -9.77
CA GLY A 345 -9.48 17.18 -8.87
C GLY A 345 -8.78 18.30 -9.60
N ALA A 346 -8.02 19.11 -8.88
CA ALA A 346 -7.21 20.17 -9.45
C ALA A 346 -5.72 19.85 -9.32
N GLU A 347 -4.99 19.93 -10.42
CA GLU A 347 -3.51 19.87 -10.38
C GLU A 347 -2.98 21.01 -9.51
N GLY A 348 -2.00 20.69 -8.65
CA GLY A 348 -1.45 21.64 -7.68
C GLY A 348 -2.22 21.73 -6.36
N SER A 349 -3.38 21.05 -6.22
CA SER A 349 -4.02 20.88 -4.91
C SER A 349 -3.01 20.29 -3.93
N THR A 350 -2.76 20.99 -2.84
CA THR A 350 -1.71 20.64 -1.89
C THR A 350 -2.26 20.53 -0.48
N LEU A 351 -2.03 19.39 0.15
CA LEU A 351 -2.33 19.09 1.54
C LEU A 351 -1.02 18.87 2.29
N TRP A 352 -0.81 19.59 3.39
CA TRP A 352 0.23 19.29 4.36
C TRP A 352 -0.42 18.67 5.58
N ILE A 353 0.19 17.63 6.15
CA ILE A 353 -0.28 16.89 7.32
C ILE A 353 0.86 16.73 8.31
N ASP A 354 0.58 16.96 9.58
CA ASP A 354 1.56 16.81 10.64
C ASP A 354 0.91 16.42 11.99
N GLU A 355 1.73 15.88 12.90
CA GLU A 355 1.39 15.53 14.29
C GLU A 355 0.07 14.75 14.42
N VAL A 356 -0.04 13.64 13.71
CA VAL A 356 -1.27 12.83 13.65
C VAL A 356 -1.34 11.87 14.83
N GLU A 357 -2.52 11.75 15.42
CA GLU A 357 -2.78 10.83 16.53
C GLU A 357 -4.08 10.02 16.32
N ILE A 358 -4.04 8.73 16.66
CA ILE A 358 -5.21 7.89 16.91
C ILE A 358 -5.44 7.77 18.40
N ILE A 359 -6.47 8.46 18.89
CA ILE A 359 -6.87 8.42 20.29
C ILE A 359 -7.75 7.20 20.50
N GLN A 360 -7.43 6.39 21.50
CA GLN A 360 -8.12 5.15 21.82
C GLN A 360 -8.80 5.18 23.19
N SER A 361 -9.79 4.31 23.40
CA SER A 361 -10.38 4.15 24.73
C SER A 361 -9.34 3.57 25.71
N GLY A 362 -9.24 4.12 26.92
CA GLY A 362 -8.37 3.55 27.96
C GLY A 362 -8.74 2.10 28.30
N GLU A 363 -7.72 1.31 28.68
CA GLU A 363 -7.93 -0.03 29.22
C GLU A 363 -8.71 0.07 30.53
N ASN A 364 -9.90 -0.54 30.57
CA ASN A 364 -10.65 -0.79 31.81
C ASN A 364 -10.66 -2.27 32.11
#